data_AF-A0A1G2ZM82-F1
#
_entry.id   AF-A0A1G2ZM82-F1
#
_cell.length_a   1.000
_cell.length_b   1.000
_cell.length_c   1.000
_cell.angle_alpha   90.00
_cell.angle_beta   90.00
_cell.angle_gamma   90.00
#
_symmetry.space_group_name_H-M   'P 1'
#
loop_
_entity.id
_entity.type
_entity.pdbx_description
1 polymer ?
#
loop_
_entity_poly.entity_id
_entity_poly.type
_entity_poly.pdbx_seq_one_letter_code
_entity_poly.pdbx_strand_id
1 'polypeptide(L)' 'MRNASDWVDSIQKGKDIVYCLQFSTAYDRVTALMEFYPEVKCLTHRIIGELLGLQRETVSRVMNAEGIYRRVA' A
#
# COMPACT_ATOMS: atom_id res chain seq x y z
N MET A 1 8.02 -14.30 22.52
CA MET A 1 6.62 -14.59 22.16
C MET A 1 6.08 -13.37 21.44
N ARG A 2 5.33 -13.53 20.33
CA ARG A 2 4.58 -12.41 19.76
C ARG A 2 3.36 -12.18 20.64
N ASN A 3 3.11 -10.93 21.01
CA ASN A 3 2.07 -10.59 21.98
C ASN A 3 0.72 -10.62 21.25
N ALA A 4 -0.40 -10.80 21.97
CA ALA A 4 -1.72 -10.81 21.34
C ALA A 4 -2.00 -9.51 20.54
N SER A 5 -1.40 -8.39 20.95
CA SER A 5 -1.42 -7.11 20.22
C SER A 5 -0.84 -7.21 18.80
N ASP A 6 0.29 -7.89 18.64
CA ASP A 6 0.99 -8.00 17.35
C ASP A 6 0.19 -8.86 16.35
N TRP A 7 -0.55 -9.82 16.89
CA TRP A 7 -1.45 -10.66 16.11
C TRP A 7 -2.68 -9.88 15.63
N VAL A 8 -3.30 -9.08 16.51
CA VAL A 8 -4.44 -8.23 16.13
C VAL A 8 -4.04 -7.18 15.09
N ASP A 9 -2.87 -6.55 15.26
CA ASP A 9 -2.33 -5.58 14.29
C ASP A 9 -2.11 -6.21 12.90
N SER A 10 -1.55 -7.43 12.87
CA SER A 10 -1.34 -8.17 11.62
C SER A 10 -2.66 -8.52 10.91
N ILE A 11 -3.72 -8.84 11.66
CA ILE A 11 -5.05 -9.11 11.09
C ILE A 11 -5.68 -7.85 10.54
N GLN A 12 -5.57 -6.72 11.25
CA GLN A 12 -6.11 -5.47 10.77
C GLN A 12 -5.43 -5.05 9.45
N LYS A 13 -4.10 -5.15 9.39
CA LYS A 13 -3.32 -4.96 8.14
C LYS A 13 -3.82 -5.83 6.99
N GLY A 14 -4.09 -7.10 7.25
CA GLY A 14 -4.67 -7.99 6.25
C GLY A 14 -6.05 -7.53 5.76
N LYS A 15 -6.93 -7.10 6.66
CA LYS A 15 -8.27 -6.60 6.30
C LYS A 15 -8.21 -5.32 5.48
N ASP A 16 -7.31 -4.41 5.82
CA ASP A 16 -7.18 -3.12 5.13
C ASP A 16 -6.63 -3.31 3.71
N ILE A 17 -5.70 -4.25 3.51
CA ILE A 17 -5.24 -4.63 2.16
C ILE A 17 -6.41 -5.20 1.34
N VAL A 18 -7.20 -6.11 1.92
CA VAL A 18 -8.38 -6.66 1.23
C VAL A 18 -9.41 -5.58 0.92
N TYR A 19 -9.60 -4.60 1.81
CA TYR A 19 -10.45 -3.45 1.56
C TYR A 19 -9.93 -2.62 0.38
N CYS A 20 -8.62 -2.38 0.30
CA CYS A 20 -8.01 -1.69 -0.86
C CYS A 20 -8.36 -2.40 -2.18
N LEU A 21 -8.37 -3.73 -2.23
CA LEU A 21 -8.69 -4.48 -3.46
C LEU A 21 -10.13 -4.26 -3.99
N GLN A 22 -11.03 -3.72 -3.17
CA GLN A 22 -12.41 -3.41 -3.58
C GLN A 22 -12.49 -2.20 -4.51
N PHE A 23 -11.50 -1.31 -4.50
CA PHE A 23 -11.46 -0.15 -5.39
C PHE A 23 -11.24 -0.58 -6.85
N SER A 24 -11.87 0.11 -7.79
CA SER A 24 -11.85 -0.25 -9.22
C SER A 24 -10.58 0.21 -9.92
N THR A 25 -9.99 1.33 -9.50
CA THR A 25 -8.82 1.91 -10.15
C THR A 25 -7.53 1.56 -9.41
N ALA A 26 -6.43 1.42 -10.17
CA ALA A 26 -5.11 1.24 -9.56
C ALA A 26 -4.68 2.45 -8.72
N TYR A 27 -5.17 3.64 -9.08
CA TYR A 27 -4.93 4.87 -8.32
C TYR A 27 -5.52 4.77 -6.91
N ASP A 28 -6.83 4.53 -6.82
CA ASP A 28 -7.55 4.47 -5.54
C ASP A 28 -7.01 3.37 -4.62
N ARG A 29 -6.62 2.23 -5.20
CA ARG A 29 -5.99 1.13 -4.45
C ARG A 29 -4.69 1.55 -3.79
N VAL A 30 -3.84 2.22 -4.54
CA VAL A 30 -2.49 2.62 -4.09
C VAL A 30 -2.59 3.77 -3.10
N THR A 31 -3.46 4.76 -3.33
CA THR A 31 -3.66 5.88 -2.40
C THR A 31 -4.27 5.41 -1.09
N ALA A 32 -5.32 4.56 -1.12
CA ALA A 32 -5.93 4.02 0.09
C ALA A 32 -4.92 3.24 0.95
N LEU A 33 -4.08 2.39 0.32
CA LEU A 33 -3.05 1.65 1.05
C LEU A 33 -2.04 2.58 1.74
N MET A 34 -1.69 3.71 1.11
CA MET A 34 -0.78 4.69 1.69
C MET A 34 -1.41 5.56 2.78
N GLU A 35 -2.72 5.79 2.71
CA GLU A 35 -3.46 6.46 3.77
C GLU A 35 -3.53 5.59 5.04
N PHE A 36 -3.76 4.29 4.88
CA PHE A 36 -3.74 3.35 6.01
C PHE A 36 -2.32 3.14 6.56
N TYR A 37 -1.34 3.00 5.67
CA TYR A 37 0.04 2.64 6.02
C TYR A 37 1.05 3.51 5.28
N PRO A 38 1.33 4.75 5.76
CA PRO A 38 2.29 5.65 5.13
C PRO A 38 3.70 5.05 4.96
N GLU A 39 4.08 4.09 5.82
CA GLU A 39 5.34 3.35 5.75
C GLU A 39 5.49 2.50 4.48
N VAL A 40 4.38 2.21 3.78
CA VAL A 40 4.40 1.49 2.49
C VAL A 40 5.21 2.24 1.44
N LYS A 41 5.41 3.56 1.58
CA LYS A 41 6.30 4.35 0.71
C LYS A 41 7.76 3.88 0.73
N CYS A 42 8.18 3.19 1.78
CA CYS A 42 9.52 2.61 1.90
C CYS A 42 9.63 1.23 1.22
N LEU A 43 8.50 0.61 0.84
CA LEU A 43 8.50 -0.66 0.13
C LEU A 43 8.80 -0.47 -1.36
N THR A 44 9.32 -1.51 -1.98
CA THR A 44 9.52 -1.49 -3.43
C THR A 44 8.17 -1.50 -4.15
N HIS A 45 8.09 -0.86 -5.31
CA HIS A 45 6.88 -0.87 -6.16
C HIS A 45 6.39 -2.28 -6.51
N ARG A 46 7.31 -3.26 -6.54
CA ARG A 46 6.96 -4.66 -6.76
C ARG A 46 6.14 -5.23 -5.60
N ILE A 47 6.58 -5.02 -4.36
CA ILE A 47 5.87 -5.51 -3.17
C ILE A 47 4.49 -4.86 -3.08
N ILE A 48 4.40 -3.55 -3.30
CA ILE A 48 3.12 -2.83 -3.34
C ILE A 48 2.20 -3.40 -4.42
N GLY A 49 2.75 -3.71 -5.60
CA GLY A 49 2.01 -4.36 -6.68
C GLY A 49 1.49 -5.75 -6.28
N GLU A 50 2.32 -6.57 -5.63
CA GLU A 50 1.93 -7.89 -5.14
C GLU A 50 0.81 -7.81 -4.09
N LEU A 51 0.83 -6.80 -3.20
CA LEU A 51 -0.23 -6.58 -2.21
C LEU A 51 -1.57 -6.16 -2.86
N LEU A 52 -1.52 -5.37 -3.93
CA LEU A 52 -2.70 -4.75 -4.55
C LEU A 52 -3.20 -5.47 -5.81
N GLY A 53 -2.54 -6.56 -6.21
CA GLY A 53 -2.81 -7.25 -7.47
C GLY A 53 -2.52 -6.40 -8.70
N LEU A 54 -1.48 -5.56 -8.64
CA LEU A 54 -1.08 -4.62 -9.68
C LEU A 54 0.30 -4.97 -10.24
N GLN A 55 0.54 -4.60 -11.49
CA GLN A 55 1.88 -4.64 -12.07
C GLN A 55 2.77 -3.56 -11.45
N ARG A 56 4.07 -3.84 -11.33
CA ARG A 56 5.08 -2.90 -10.81
C ARG A 56 5.04 -1.58 -11.57
N GLU A 57 4.91 -1.62 -12.89
CA GLU A 57 4.90 -0.46 -13.77
C GLU A 57 3.68 0.43 -13.49
N THR A 58 2.52 -0.19 -13.24
CA THR A 58 1.29 0.51 -12.86
C THR A 58 1.47 1.25 -11.53
N VAL A 59 2.00 0.57 -10.51
CA VAL A 59 2.31 1.21 -9.22
C VAL A 59 3.29 2.36 -9.41
N SER A 60 4.35 2.16 -10.19
CA SER A 60 5.34 3.21 -10.46
C SER A 60 4.73 4.42 -11.14
N ARG A 61 3.79 4.25 -12.07
CA ARG A 61 3.07 5.36 -12.72
C ARG A 61 2.22 6.13 -11.73
N VAL A 62 1.43 5.43 -10.89
CA VAL A 62 0.59 6.06 -9.88
C VAL A 62 1.44 6.84 -8.86
N MET A 63 2.48 6.21 -8.32
CA MET A 63 3.35 6.85 -7.33
C MET A 63 4.12 8.06 -7.88
N ASN A 64 4.49 8.03 -9.17
CA ASN A 64 5.15 9.15 -9.83
C ASN A 64 4.17 10.29 -10.17
N ALA A 65 2.93 9.98 -10.55
CA ALA A 65 1.90 10.97 -10.87
C ALA A 65 1.53 11.82 -9.65
N GLU A 66 1.44 11.20 -8.48
CA GLU A 66 1.18 11.87 -7.20
C GLU A 66 2.38 12.66 -6.65
N GLY A 67 3.54 12.59 -7.32
CA GLY A 67 4.75 13.26 -6.84
C GLY A 67 5.20 12.77 -5.46
N ILE A 68 4.92 11.51 -5.09
CA ILE A 68 5.20 10.97 -3.74
C ILE A 68 6.71 10.93 -3.44
N TYR A 69 7.55 10.97 -4.48
CA TYR A 69 9.00 11.16 -4.36
C TYR A 69 9.44 12.62 -4.14
N ARG A 70 8.56 13.61 -4.30
CA ARG A 70 8.89 15.02 -4.12
C ARG A 70 8.63 15.47 -2.67
N ARG A 71 9.76 15.59 -1.97
CA ARG A 71 10.05 16.35 -0.73
C ARG A 71 9.79 15.63 0.59
N VAL A 72 10.76 14.79 0.96
CA VAL A 72 11.52 15.09 2.18
C VAL A 72 12.71 15.94 1.71
N ALA A 73 12.63 17.24 1.95
CA ALA A 73 13.75 18.18 1.90
C ALA A 73 13.92 18.73 3.32
#